data_AF-M6KDT8-F1
#
_entry.id   AF-M6KDT8-F1
#
_cell.length_a   1.000
_cell.length_b   1.000
_cell.length_c   1.000
_cell.angle_alpha   90.00
_cell.angle_beta   90.00
_cell.angle_gamma   90.00
#
_symmetry.space_group_name_H-M   'P 1'
#
loop_
_entity.id
_entity.type
_entity.pdbx_description
1 polymer ?
#
loop_
_entity_poly.entity_id
_entity_poly.type
_entity_poly.pdbx_seq_one_letter_code
_entity_poly.pdbx_strand_id
1 'polypeptide(L)'
;MQTIKEELEKIRNLKNKQEVKDFQPLKIHSITALVSMGDKDILEELYAYARDDDPVVRLRAIKHLTDTGDMSVLEILEYKAQKDPSEKVKKAAKAAIEKLKKGESVRDSDDSLPIKQPKSGHREKPIRSNDPSPLPGTSSPDLRPSGGESGSPPSGGKPESEDLED
;
A
#
# COMPACT_ATOMS: atom_id res chain seq x y z
N MET A 1 14.53 -12.37 20.76
CA MET A 1 13.06 -12.19 20.91
C MET A 1 12.71 -10.95 21.73
N GLN A 2 13.42 -10.65 22.82
CA GLN A 2 13.26 -9.41 23.60
C GLN A 2 13.21 -8.15 22.72
N THR A 3 14.11 -8.04 21.74
CA THR A 3 14.22 -6.86 20.86
C THR A 3 12.95 -6.56 20.05
N ILE A 4 12.24 -7.57 19.55
CA ILE A 4 10.99 -7.37 18.79
C ILE A 4 9.89 -6.89 19.74
N LYS A 5 9.77 -7.50 20.92
CA LYS A 5 8.81 -7.09 21.95
C LYS A 5 9.10 -5.66 22.46
N GLU A 6 10.36 -5.34 22.68
CA GLU A 6 10.81 -4.00 23.08
C GLU A 6 10.46 -2.95 22.03
N GLU A 7 10.63 -3.25 20.75
CA GLU A 7 10.29 -2.31 19.68
C GLU A 7 8.77 -2.11 19.56
N LEU A 8 7.98 -3.19 19.73
CA LEU A 8 6.52 -3.09 19.80
C LEU A 8 6.06 -2.24 21.00
N GLU A 9 6.69 -2.41 22.16
CA GLU A 9 6.43 -1.57 23.34
C GLU A 9 6.80 -0.10 23.11
N LYS A 10 7.90 0.20 22.42
CA LYS A 10 8.22 1.59 22.04
C LYS A 10 7.13 2.19 21.15
N ILE A 11 6.68 1.44 20.14
CA ILE A 11 5.61 1.87 19.23
C ILE A 11 4.30 2.09 20.00
N ARG A 12 3.97 1.21 20.94
CA ARG A 12 2.79 1.34 21.83
C ARG A 12 2.82 2.63 22.66
N ASN A 13 4.00 3.03 23.12
CA ASN A 13 4.18 4.20 23.97
C ASN A 13 4.31 5.53 23.20
N LEU A 14 4.21 5.50 21.87
CA LEU A 14 4.17 6.72 21.06
C LEU A 14 2.90 7.51 21.34
N LYS A 15 3.06 8.80 21.62
CA LYS A 15 1.94 9.71 21.93
C LYS A 15 1.25 10.23 20.67
N ASN A 16 1.93 10.18 19.53
CA ASN A 16 1.44 10.72 18.27
C ASN A 16 0.79 9.62 17.42
N LYS A 17 -0.50 9.79 17.10
CA LYS A 17 -1.24 8.83 16.27
C LYS A 17 -0.69 8.70 14.85
N GLN A 18 -0.08 9.76 14.30
CA GLN A 18 0.49 9.69 12.95
C GLN A 18 1.76 8.84 12.94
N GLU A 19 2.64 9.02 13.91
CA GLU A 19 3.85 8.18 14.05
C GLU A 19 3.48 6.71 14.25
N VAL A 20 2.48 6.41 15.09
CA VAL A 20 1.99 5.02 15.26
C VAL A 20 1.55 4.40 13.93
N LYS A 21 0.89 5.19 13.07
CA LYS A 21 0.48 4.74 11.73
C LYS A 21 1.67 4.47 10.82
N ASP A 22 2.70 5.30 10.88
CA ASP A 22 3.90 5.13 10.06
C ASP A 22 4.65 3.83 10.42
N PHE A 23 4.57 3.41 11.69
CA PHE A 23 5.12 2.13 12.15
C PHE A 23 4.19 0.91 11.97
N GLN A 24 2.98 1.07 11.40
CA GLN A 24 2.07 -0.05 11.18
C GLN A 24 2.70 -1.20 10.37
N PRO A 25 3.42 -0.96 9.26
CA PRO A 25 4.09 -2.04 8.55
C PRO A 25 5.06 -2.82 9.44
N LEU A 26 5.90 -2.13 10.23
CA LEU A 26 6.83 -2.78 11.16
C LEU A 26 6.09 -3.60 12.22
N LYS A 27 4.99 -3.07 12.74
CA LYS A 27 4.13 -3.75 13.71
C LYS A 27 3.56 -5.06 13.14
N ILE A 28 3.06 -5.04 11.90
CA ILE A 28 2.55 -6.24 11.21
C ILE A 28 3.64 -7.31 11.12
N HIS A 29 4.81 -6.97 10.57
CA HIS A 29 5.88 -7.96 10.36
C HIS A 29 6.41 -8.52 11.68
N SER A 30 6.51 -7.68 12.71
CA SER A 30 6.93 -8.07 14.06
C SER A 30 5.97 -9.09 14.67
N ILE A 31 4.66 -8.84 14.58
CA ILE A 31 3.62 -9.74 15.07
C ILE A 31 3.62 -11.05 14.27
N THR A 32 3.71 -10.99 12.94
CA THR A 32 3.78 -12.19 12.09
C THR A 32 4.97 -13.07 12.50
N ALA A 33 6.16 -12.48 12.68
CA ALA A 33 7.34 -13.21 13.11
C ALA A 33 7.13 -13.88 14.48
N LEU A 34 6.56 -13.17 15.46
CA LEU A 34 6.32 -13.70 16.80
C LEU A 34 5.32 -14.87 16.78
N VAL A 35 4.26 -14.78 15.95
CA VAL A 35 3.28 -15.88 15.77
C VAL A 35 3.93 -17.09 15.12
N SER A 36 4.71 -16.91 14.06
CA SER A 36 5.43 -18.01 13.40
C SER A 36 6.45 -18.69 14.32
N MET A 37 7.02 -17.96 15.28
CA MET A 37 7.92 -18.51 16.30
C MET A 37 7.17 -19.19 17.46
N GLY A 38 5.84 -19.14 17.50
CA GLY A 38 5.03 -19.77 18.55
C GLY A 38 5.07 -19.05 19.89
N ASP A 39 5.36 -17.74 19.89
CA ASP A 39 5.35 -16.93 21.11
C ASP A 39 3.91 -16.77 21.63
N LYS A 40 3.63 -17.30 22.82
CA LYS A 40 2.28 -17.29 23.40
C LYS A 40 1.88 -15.94 23.98
N ASP A 41 2.86 -15.10 24.32
CA ASP A 41 2.59 -13.79 24.92
C ASP A 41 2.04 -12.79 23.87
N ILE A 42 2.10 -13.15 22.58
CA ILE A 42 1.61 -12.29 21.49
C ILE A 42 0.09 -12.15 21.46
N LEU A 43 -0.65 -13.01 22.18
CA LEU A 43 -2.11 -13.01 22.17
C LEU A 43 -2.68 -11.65 22.60
N GLU A 44 -2.12 -11.00 23.61
CA GLU A 44 -2.56 -9.67 24.06
C GLU A 44 -2.43 -8.64 22.92
N GLU A 45 -1.31 -8.66 22.22
CA GLU A 45 -1.06 -7.77 21.08
C GLU A 45 -2.02 -8.08 19.91
N LEU A 46 -2.27 -9.36 19.63
CA LEU A 46 -3.23 -9.78 18.61
C LEU A 46 -4.67 -9.34 18.94
N TYR A 47 -5.05 -9.37 20.22
CA TYR A 47 -6.35 -8.85 20.66
C TYR A 47 -6.45 -7.34 20.45
N ALA A 48 -5.39 -6.57 20.69
CA ALA A 48 -5.35 -5.15 20.37
C ALA A 48 -5.47 -4.94 18.84
N TYR A 49 -4.75 -5.75 18.06
CA TYR A 49 -4.79 -5.71 16.59
C TYR A 49 -6.14 -6.08 15.98
N ALA A 50 -6.88 -6.99 16.61
CA ALA A 50 -8.24 -7.31 16.22
C ALA A 50 -9.23 -6.15 16.49
N ARG A 51 -8.84 -5.13 17.26
CA ARG A 51 -9.65 -3.94 17.57
C ARG A 51 -9.20 -2.68 16.83
N ASP A 52 -8.22 -2.80 15.92
CA ASP A 52 -7.72 -1.66 15.14
C ASP A 52 -8.81 -1.04 14.25
N ASP A 53 -8.71 0.27 14.00
CA ASP A 53 -9.64 1.01 13.17
C ASP A 53 -9.60 0.54 11.70
N ASP A 54 -8.43 0.11 11.22
CA ASP A 54 -8.25 -0.37 9.84
C ASP A 54 -8.78 -1.81 9.69
N PRO A 55 -9.79 -2.06 8.82
CA PRO A 55 -10.27 -3.41 8.56
C PRO A 55 -9.20 -4.37 8.00
N VAL A 56 -8.17 -3.86 7.31
CA VAL A 56 -7.07 -4.69 6.80
C VAL A 56 -6.21 -5.21 7.96
N VAL A 57 -5.95 -4.38 8.97
CA VAL A 57 -5.23 -4.80 10.18
C VAL A 57 -6.05 -5.83 10.95
N ARG A 58 -7.35 -5.60 11.13
CA ARG A 58 -8.25 -6.58 11.79
C ARG A 58 -8.31 -7.93 11.06
N LEU A 59 -8.30 -7.93 9.73
CA LEU A 59 -8.25 -9.18 8.94
C LEU A 59 -6.96 -9.97 9.20
N ARG A 60 -5.82 -9.29 9.25
CA ARG A 60 -4.53 -9.94 9.58
C ARG A 60 -4.53 -10.49 11.01
N ALA A 61 -5.10 -9.74 11.95
CA ALA A 61 -5.24 -10.19 13.32
C ALA A 61 -6.04 -11.49 13.42
N ILE A 62 -7.17 -11.61 12.71
CA ILE A 62 -7.96 -12.84 12.66
C ILE A 62 -7.13 -14.01 12.11
N LYS A 63 -6.39 -13.80 11.01
CA LYS A 63 -5.53 -14.84 10.44
C LYS A 63 -4.52 -15.32 11.50
N HIS A 64 -3.79 -14.40 12.11
CA HIS A 64 -2.80 -14.73 13.13
C HIS A 64 -3.38 -15.39 14.38
N LEU A 65 -4.54 -14.94 14.87
CA LEU A 65 -5.27 -15.59 15.97
C LEU A 65 -5.67 -17.04 15.61
N THR A 66 -5.97 -17.31 14.35
CA THR A 66 -6.28 -18.67 13.88
C THR A 66 -5.01 -19.52 13.83
N ASP A 67 -3.90 -18.93 13.37
CA ASP A 67 -2.62 -19.60 13.20
C ASP A 67 -1.97 -19.98 14.54
N THR A 68 -2.30 -19.29 15.65
CA THR A 68 -1.86 -19.71 16.99
C THR A 68 -2.39 -21.10 17.38
N GLY A 69 -3.52 -21.52 16.81
CA GLY A 69 -4.19 -22.77 17.15
C GLY A 69 -4.78 -22.80 18.56
N ASP A 70 -4.81 -21.68 19.28
CA ASP A 70 -5.33 -21.60 20.63
C ASP A 70 -6.86 -21.47 20.63
N MET A 71 -7.55 -22.37 21.34
CA MET A 71 -9.01 -22.33 21.50
C MET A 71 -9.48 -21.11 22.31
N SER A 72 -8.59 -20.49 23.09
CA SER A 72 -8.90 -19.26 23.86
C SER A 72 -9.31 -18.08 22.97
N VAL A 73 -8.94 -18.09 21.69
CA VAL A 73 -9.27 -17.02 20.74
C VAL A 73 -10.67 -17.14 20.13
N LEU A 74 -11.40 -18.22 20.41
CA LEU A 74 -12.75 -18.43 19.84
C LEU A 74 -13.71 -17.30 20.19
N GLU A 75 -13.68 -16.81 21.43
CA GLU A 75 -14.60 -15.75 21.89
C GLU A 75 -14.45 -14.46 21.06
N ILE A 76 -13.22 -14.02 20.80
CA ILE A 76 -12.99 -12.81 19.99
C ILE A 76 -13.39 -13.04 18.53
N LEU A 77 -13.15 -14.25 18.00
CA LEU A 77 -13.53 -14.59 16.63
C LEU A 77 -15.06 -14.61 16.47
N GLU A 78 -15.80 -15.18 17.43
CA GLU A 78 -17.26 -15.18 17.42
C GLU A 78 -17.82 -13.76 17.49
N TYR A 79 -17.27 -12.92 18.36
CA TYR A 79 -17.63 -11.51 18.43
C TYR A 79 -17.40 -10.81 17.08
N LYS A 80 -16.25 -11.03 16.44
CA LYS A 80 -15.91 -10.42 15.14
C LYS A 80 -16.78 -10.94 14.01
N ALA A 81 -17.11 -12.23 14.00
CA ALA A 81 -18.02 -12.84 13.04
C ALA A 81 -19.42 -12.21 13.04
N GLN A 82 -19.89 -11.77 14.22
CA GLN A 82 -21.25 -11.26 14.39
C GLN A 82 -21.33 -9.73 14.33
N LYS A 83 -20.34 -9.02 14.89
CA LYS A 83 -20.44 -7.60 15.21
C LYS A 83 -19.44 -6.70 14.48
N ASP A 84 -18.45 -7.23 13.75
CA ASP A 84 -17.49 -6.36 13.08
C ASP A 84 -18.18 -5.50 12.00
N PRO A 85 -17.85 -4.22 11.83
CA PRO A 85 -18.47 -3.39 10.80
C PRO A 85 -18.14 -3.84 9.37
N SER A 86 -17.03 -4.55 9.15
CA SER A 86 -16.62 -5.01 7.82
C SER A 86 -17.13 -6.42 7.52
N GLU A 87 -17.90 -6.57 6.45
CA GLU A 87 -18.37 -7.89 5.98
C GLU A 87 -17.23 -8.86 5.64
N LYS A 88 -16.09 -8.33 5.16
CA LYS A 88 -14.90 -9.17 4.90
C LYS A 88 -14.35 -9.75 6.20
N VAL A 89 -14.28 -8.92 7.26
CA VAL A 89 -13.80 -9.33 8.58
C VAL A 89 -14.75 -10.37 9.19
N LYS A 90 -16.07 -10.17 9.07
CA LYS A 90 -17.07 -11.15 9.54
C LYS A 90 -16.87 -12.53 8.88
N LYS A 91 -16.75 -12.56 7.54
CA LYS A 91 -16.55 -13.81 6.79
C LYS A 91 -15.25 -14.50 7.18
N ALA A 92 -14.16 -13.74 7.31
CA ALA A 92 -12.87 -14.27 7.75
C ALA A 92 -12.95 -14.87 9.16
N ALA A 93 -13.62 -14.20 10.09
CA ALA A 93 -13.81 -14.71 11.45
C ALA A 93 -14.62 -16.02 11.48
N LYS A 94 -15.68 -16.14 10.67
CA LYS A 94 -16.45 -17.39 10.55
C LYS A 94 -15.59 -18.55 10.05
N ALA A 95 -14.83 -18.32 8.97
CA ALA A 95 -13.91 -19.31 8.43
C ALA A 95 -12.81 -19.70 9.44
N ALA A 96 -12.29 -18.73 10.20
CA ALA A 96 -11.33 -18.97 11.26
C ALA A 96 -11.86 -19.90 12.36
N ILE A 97 -13.11 -19.69 12.80
CA ILE A 97 -13.77 -20.53 13.80
C ILE A 97 -13.91 -21.97 13.30
N GLU A 98 -14.36 -22.16 12.05
CA GLU A 98 -14.48 -23.49 11.44
C GLU A 98 -13.12 -24.20 11.37
N LYS A 99 -12.08 -23.47 10.95
CA LYS A 99 -10.71 -23.97 10.85
C LYS A 99 -10.13 -24.39 12.20
N LEU A 100 -10.32 -23.58 13.25
CA LEU A 100 -9.90 -23.93 14.61
C LEU A 100 -10.65 -25.16 15.15
N LYS A 101 -11.97 -25.25 14.93
CA LYS A 101 -12.78 -26.40 15.37
C LYS A 101 -12.40 -27.70 14.66
N LYS A 102 -11.95 -27.63 13.41
CA LYS A 102 -11.47 -28.78 12.65
C LYS A 102 -10.05 -29.23 13.04
N GLY A 103 -9.36 -28.45 13.88
CA GLY A 103 -7.96 -28.73 14.26
C GLY A 103 -6.97 -28.46 13.13
N GLU A 104 -7.40 -27.79 12.05
CA GLU A 104 -6.54 -27.39 10.93
C GLU A 104 -5.81 -26.09 11.28
N SER A 105 -5.05 -26.10 12.38
CA SER A 105 -4.03 -25.06 12.59
C SER A 105 -2.95 -25.29 11.55
N VAL A 106 -3.06 -24.54 10.45
CA VAL A 106 -2.16 -24.62 9.30
C VAL A 106 -0.81 -24.11 9.75
N ARG A 107 0.06 -25.03 10.16
CA ARG A 107 1.50 -24.83 10.24
C ARG A 107 2.16 -24.78 8.85
N ASP A 108 1.38 -24.89 7.77
CA ASP A 108 1.90 -24.79 6.41
C ASP A 108 1.93 -23.33 5.95
N SER A 109 3.14 -22.79 6.01
CA SER A 109 3.53 -21.49 5.49
C SER A 109 3.31 -21.45 3.97
N ASP A 110 2.17 -20.92 3.51
CA ASP A 110 2.06 -20.37 2.16
C ASP A 110 1.61 -18.92 2.24
N ASP A 111 2.60 -18.04 2.37
CA ASP A 111 2.44 -16.61 2.29
C ASP A 111 2.34 -16.19 0.82
N SER A 112 1.19 -16.44 0.20
CA SER A 112 0.82 -15.78 -1.05
C SER A 112 -0.05 -14.55 -0.75
N LEU A 113 0.51 -13.54 -0.08
CA LEU A 113 -0.03 -12.20 -0.20
C LEU A 113 0.34 -11.67 -1.60
N PRO A 114 -0.61 -11.36 -2.49
CA PRO A 114 -0.29 -10.64 -3.70
C PRO A 114 0.12 -9.23 -3.30
N ILE A 115 1.43 -8.99 -3.20
CA ILE A 115 2.00 -7.66 -3.28
C ILE A 115 1.59 -7.15 -4.66
N LYS A 116 0.48 -6.41 -4.72
CA LYS A 116 0.18 -5.58 -5.88
C LYS A 116 1.33 -4.58 -5.97
N GLN A 117 2.33 -4.90 -6.78
CA GLN A 117 3.36 -3.96 -7.16
C GLN A 117 2.66 -2.68 -7.62
N PRO A 118 3.02 -1.50 -7.08
CA PRO A 118 2.60 -0.27 -7.71
C PRO A 118 3.24 -0.28 -9.10
N LYS A 119 2.43 -0.33 -10.16
CA LYS A 119 2.95 -0.14 -11.52
C LYS A 119 3.48 1.29 -11.60
N SER A 120 4.78 1.45 -11.34
CA SER A 120 5.54 2.62 -11.74
C SER A 120 5.64 2.61 -13.27
N GLY A 121 4.60 3.12 -13.92
CA GLY A 121 4.62 3.44 -15.34
C GLY A 121 5.51 4.65 -15.59
N HIS A 122 6.82 4.52 -15.36
CA HIS A 122 7.78 5.41 -16.00
C HIS A 122 7.73 5.09 -17.49
N ARG A 123 7.05 5.97 -18.21
CA ARG A 123 7.00 6.03 -19.66
C ARG A 123 8.39 6.39 -20.18
N GLU A 124 9.28 5.41 -20.27
CA GLU A 124 10.50 5.55 -21.05
C GLU A 124 10.11 5.58 -22.53
N LYS A 125 10.14 6.79 -23.10
CA LYS A 125 10.03 6.98 -24.55
C LYS A 125 11.32 6.46 -25.17
N PRO A 126 11.28 5.56 -26.18
CA PRO A 126 12.47 5.21 -26.94
C PRO A 126 12.95 6.44 -27.71
N ILE A 127 14.19 6.84 -27.49
CA ILE A 127 14.89 7.79 -28.35
C ILE A 127 15.06 7.08 -29.70
N ARG A 128 14.28 7.46 -30.71
CA ARG A 128 14.51 7.05 -32.10
C ARG A 128 15.75 7.77 -32.61
N SER A 129 16.91 7.14 -32.52
CA SER A 129 18.10 7.53 -33.26
C SER A 129 17.94 7.14 -34.73
N ASN A 130 17.27 8.00 -35.51
CA ASN A 130 17.46 8.02 -36.96
C ASN A 130 18.39 9.18 -37.28
N ASP A 131 19.69 8.91 -37.23
CA ASP A 131 20.73 9.81 -37.74
C ASP A 131 21.72 8.96 -38.54
N PRO A 132 21.64 8.93 -39.89
CA PRO A 132 22.74 8.48 -40.71
C PRO A 132 23.67 9.68 -40.88
N SER A 133 24.75 9.74 -40.11
CA SER A 133 25.82 10.71 -40.36
C SER A 133 26.32 10.58 -41.80
N PRO A 134 26.40 11.66 -42.60
CA PRO A 134 27.09 11.62 -43.88
C PRO A 134 28.60 11.83 -43.67
N LEU A 135 29.39 11.03 -44.40
CA LEU A 135 30.85 11.09 -44.42
C LEU A 135 31.35 12.45 -44.98
N PRO A 136 32.54 12.92 -44.55
CA PRO A 136 33.05 14.22 -44.94
C PRO A 136 33.74 14.16 -46.31
N GLY A 137 33.43 15.14 -47.15
CA GLY A 137 34.30 15.53 -48.26
C GLY A 137 33.72 15.34 -49.65
N THR A 138 32.90 16.28 -50.11
CA THR A 138 32.93 16.78 -51.49
C THR A 138 32.44 18.24 -51.53
N SER A 139 33.39 19.15 -51.76
CA SER A 139 33.31 20.31 -52.67
C SER A 139 32.12 21.30 -52.57
N SER A 140 32.44 22.52 -52.11
CA SER A 140 31.74 23.80 -52.39
C SER A 140 31.68 24.13 -53.91
N PRO A 141 31.14 25.28 -54.40
CA PRO A 141 30.50 26.44 -53.75
C PRO A 141 29.23 26.96 -54.49
N ASP A 142 28.84 28.22 -54.22
CA ASP A 142 27.94 29.13 -54.97
C ASP A 142 26.47 29.20 -54.53
N LEU A 143 25.76 30.33 -54.54
CA LEU A 143 26.04 31.78 -54.51
C LEU A 143 24.66 32.43 -54.29
N ARG A 144 24.62 33.48 -53.46
CA ARG A 144 23.71 34.64 -53.45
C ARG A 144 22.28 34.61 -52.83
N PRO A 145 21.82 35.79 -52.34
CA PRO A 145 20.62 35.98 -51.52
C PRO A 145 19.49 36.77 -52.23
N SER A 146 18.27 36.74 -51.70
CA SER A 146 17.21 37.77 -51.85
C SER A 146 16.05 37.33 -50.95
N GLY A 147 15.60 38.06 -49.93
CA GLY A 147 15.00 39.39 -50.02
C GLY A 147 13.48 39.23 -50.03
N GLY A 148 12.76 39.84 -49.08
CA GLY A 148 11.29 39.92 -49.13
C GLY A 148 10.61 39.98 -47.77
N GLU A 149 10.28 41.21 -47.38
CA GLU A 149 9.52 41.63 -46.20
C GLU A 149 8.06 41.14 -46.13
N SER A 150 7.43 41.53 -45.01
CA SER A 150 6.00 41.74 -44.74
C SER A 150 5.33 40.60 -43.95
N GLY A 151 4.62 40.84 -42.85
CA GLY A 151 4.29 42.07 -42.14
C GLY A 151 3.68 41.71 -40.78
N SER A 152 3.86 42.62 -39.82
CA SER A 152 3.39 42.59 -38.43
C SER A 152 1.87 42.95 -38.33
N PRO A 153 1.28 43.24 -37.15
CA PRO A 153 1.07 42.42 -35.95
C PRO A 153 -0.45 42.44 -35.51
N PRO A 154 -0.90 42.76 -34.26
CA PRO A 154 -1.55 41.83 -33.34
C PRO A 154 -2.97 42.27 -32.88
N SER A 155 -3.63 41.45 -32.06
CA SER A 155 -4.83 41.82 -31.29
C SER A 155 -4.86 40.92 -30.05
N GLY A 156 -4.75 41.33 -28.76
CA GLY A 156 -5.22 42.55 -28.08
C GLY A 156 -6.74 42.47 -27.87
N GLY A 157 -7.37 42.30 -26.72
CA GLY A 157 -7.01 42.13 -25.33
C GLY A 157 -8.31 42.28 -24.51
N LYS A 158 -8.46 41.46 -23.45
CA LYS A 158 -9.07 41.83 -22.13
C LYS A 158 -10.62 42.06 -22.03
N PRO A 159 -11.19 42.21 -20.79
CA PRO A 159 -12.19 41.30 -20.17
C PRO A 159 -13.52 42.03 -19.75
N GLU A 160 -14.21 41.53 -18.70
CA GLU A 160 -15.45 42.04 -18.03
C GLU A 160 -16.78 41.62 -18.72
N SER A 161 -17.91 41.37 -18.04
CA SER A 161 -18.41 41.75 -16.71
C SER A 161 -19.52 40.79 -16.23
N GLU A 162 -19.82 40.89 -14.94
CA GLU A 162 -21.02 40.46 -14.21
C GLU A 162 -22.33 40.94 -14.86
N ASP A 163 -23.44 40.20 -14.72
CA ASP A 163 -24.74 40.75 -14.28
C ASP A 163 -25.74 39.65 -13.87
N LEU A 164 -26.68 40.08 -13.02
CA LEU A 164 -27.75 39.39 -12.31
C LEU A 164 -28.99 39.14 -13.21
N GLU A 165 -30.07 38.64 -12.57
CA GLU A 165 -31.48 38.44 -13.03
C GLU A 165 -31.80 36.97 -13.37
N ASP A 166 -32.86 36.33 -12.83
CA ASP A 166 -34.12 36.77 -12.19
C ASP A 166 -34.52 35.72 -11.11
#